data_AF-A0A2A7X2U5-F1
#
_entry.id   AF-A0A2A7X2U5-F1
#
_cell.length_a   1.000
_cell.length_b   1.000
_cell.length_c   1.000
_cell.angle_alpha   90.00
_cell.angle_beta   90.00
_cell.angle_gamma   90.00
#
_symmetry.space_group_name_H-M   'P 1'
#
loop_
_entity.id
_entity.type
_entity.pdbx_description
1 polymer ?
#
loop_
_entity_poly.entity_id
_entity_poly.type
_entity_poly.pdbx_seq_one_letter_code
_entity_poly.pdbx_strand_id
1 'polypeptide(L)' 'MAEAGGEKKIDAIYGALKGNYIKTLITDEATAISLLNLEVK' A
#
# COMPACT_ATOMS: atom_id res chain seq x y z
N MET A 1 6.06 2.42 -11.36
CA MET A 1 6.79 2.39 -10.08
C MET A 1 6.31 3.59 -9.28
N ALA A 2 5.97 3.41 -8.00
CA ALA A 2 5.42 4.47 -7.16
C ALA A 2 6.09 4.48 -5.78
N GLU A 3 6.13 5.65 -5.16
CA GLU A 3 6.63 5.88 -3.80
C GLU A 3 5.49 6.48 -2.98
N ALA A 4 5.10 5.83 -1.90
CA ALA A 4 4.02 6.29 -1.04
C ALA A 4 4.16 5.72 0.37
N GLY A 5 3.69 6.46 1.37
CA GLY A 5 3.74 6.07 2.79
C GLY A 5 2.82 6.94 3.65
N GLY A 6 2.58 6.48 4.88
CA GLY A 6 1.80 7.15 5.92
C GLY A 6 0.37 6.63 6.10
N GLU A 7 -0.08 6.55 7.36
CA GLU A 7 -1.35 5.93 7.79
C GLU A 7 -2.60 6.50 7.10
N LYS A 8 -2.59 7.80 6.75
CA LYS A 8 -3.75 8.45 6.10
C LYS A 8 -3.94 8.05 4.63
N LYS A 9 -3.01 7.29 4.03
CA LYS A 9 -3.01 6.95 2.60
C LYS A 9 -3.19 5.46 2.32
N ILE A 10 -3.37 4.63 3.36
CA ILE A 10 -3.39 3.16 3.22
C ILE A 10 -4.46 2.69 2.24
N ASP A 11 -5.69 3.17 2.34
CA ASP A 11 -6.79 2.73 1.47
C ASP A 11 -6.54 3.06 -0.01
N ALA A 12 -5.97 4.23 -0.28
CA ALA A 12 -5.63 4.65 -1.64
C ALA A 12 -4.50 3.81 -2.23
N ILE A 13 -3.45 3.54 -1.45
CA ILE A 13 -2.32 2.68 -1.86
C ILE A 13 -2.82 1.24 -2.11
N TYR A 14 -3.66 0.72 -1.20
CA TYR A 14 -4.24 -0.61 -1.31
C TYR A 14 -5.13 -0.74 -2.56
N GLY A 15 -5.98 0.25 -2.82
CA GLY A 15 -6.81 0.31 -4.02
C GLY A 15 -5.97 0.35 -5.30
N ALA A 16 -4.87 1.10 -5.32
CA ALA A 16 -3.97 1.17 -6.48
C ALA A 16 -3.26 -0.16 -6.76
N LEU A 17 -2.87 -0.89 -5.71
CA LEU A 17 -2.28 -2.23 -5.80
C LEU A 17 -3.30 -3.26 -6.30
N LYS A 18 -4.49 -3.33 -5.67
CA LYS A 18 -5.56 -4.28 -6.08
C LYS A 18 -6.11 -3.99 -7.47
N GLY A 19 -6.17 -2.71 -7.85
CA GLY A 19 -6.52 -2.26 -9.20
C GLY A 19 -5.42 -2.49 -10.24
N ASN A 20 -4.26 -3.00 -9.84
CA ASN A 20 -3.10 -3.28 -10.70
C ASN A 20 -2.57 -2.02 -11.45
N TYR A 21 -2.79 -0.84 -10.89
CA TYR A 21 -2.31 0.44 -11.44
C TYR A 21 -0.82 0.67 -11.14
N ILE A 22 -0.30 0.03 -10.08
CA ILE A 22 1.11 0.06 -9.70
C ILE A 22 1.66 -1.36 -9.57
N LYS A 23 2.76 -1.63 -10.27
CA LYS A 23 3.42 -2.94 -10.28
C LYS A 23 4.47 -3.10 -9.17
N THR A 24 5.08 -2.00 -8.76
CA THR A 24 6.15 -1.95 -7.75
C THR A 24 5.94 -0.71 -6.89
N LEU A 25 5.89 -0.90 -5.58
CA LEU A 25 5.73 0.14 -4.56
C LEU A 25 6.99 0.18 -3.69
N ILE A 26 7.58 1.36 -3.52
CA ILE A 26 8.56 1.64 -2.46
C ILE A 26 7.83 2.39 -1.35
N THR A 27 8.01 1.94 -0.10
CA THR A 27 7.29 2.44 1.06
C THR A 27 8.10 2.25 2.34
N ASP A 28 7.69 2.92 3.41
CA ASP A 28 8.16 2.66 4.77
C ASP A 28 7.54 1.38 5.38
N GLU A 29 8.18 0.89 6.46
CA GLU A 29 7.80 -0.33 7.17
C GLU A 29 6.38 -0.26 7.76
N ALA A 30 5.99 0.87 8.37
CA ALA A 30 4.69 1.03 9.00
C ALA A 30 3.56 0.84 7.97
N THR A 31 3.70 1.47 6.81
CA THR A 31 2.77 1.34 5.68
C THR A 31 2.74 -0.09 5.15
N ALA A 32 3.88 -0.76 5.03
CA ALA A 32 3.94 -2.17 4.60
C ALA A 32 3.17 -3.09 5.55
N ILE A 33 3.34 -2.92 6.87
CA ILE A 33 2.60 -3.68 7.90
C ILE A 33 1.09 -3.42 7.79
N SER A 34 0.67 -2.16 7.65
CA SER A 34 -0.75 -1.84 7.46
C SER A 34 -1.35 -2.51 6.23
N LEU A 35 -0.63 -2.53 5.11
CA LEU A 35 -1.08 -3.20 3.87
C LEU A 35 -1.20 -4.71 4.05
N LEU A 36 -0.21 -5.35 4.70
CA LEU A 36 -0.25 -6.80 4.98
C LEU A 36 -1.44 -7.19 5.87
N ASN A 37 -1.74 -6.37 6.90
CA ASN A 37 -2.86 -6.62 7.80
C ASN A 37 -4.23 -6.50 7.12
N LEU A 38 -4.33 -5.76 6.01
CA LEU A 38 -5.56 -5.67 5.22
C LEU A 38 -5.81 -6.91 4.34
N GLU A 39 -4.76 -7.64 3.94
CA GLU A 39 -4.92 -8.88 3.14
C GLU A 39 -5.27 -10.11 3.96
N VAL A 40 -4.98 -10.10 5.27
CA VAL A 40 -5.25 -11.22 6.19
C VAL A 40 -6.69 -11.19 6.73
N LYS A 41 -7.48 -10.17 6.39
CA LYS A 41 -8.94 -10.11 6.62
C LYS A 41 -9.71 -10.56 5.40
#